data_AF-A0A934LE51-F1
#
_entry.id   AF-A0A934LE51-F1
#
_cell.length_a   1.000
_cell.length_b   1.000
_cell.length_c   1.000
_cell.angle_alpha   90.00
_cell.angle_beta   90.00
_cell.angle_gamma   90.00
#
_symmetry.space_group_name_H-M   'P 1'
#
loop_
_entity.id
_entity.type
_entity.pdbx_description
1 polymer ?
#
loop_
_entity_poly.entity_id
_entity_poly.type
_entity_poly.pdbx_seq_one_letter_code
_entity_poly.pdbx_strand_id
1 'polypeptide(L)'
;MKNRLHRHSASSKGFTLMELTVVLVIISLLLGGLLVPLSTQRDIDYSKATDKSLADIREALIGFAVINGRLPCPADPTIASGVSHAGEEATTGSGTTLSCNCTSASSASVSGVAKYGAAGAAACKATVASTDSVGGVLPWATLGLLETDAWGYRFTYEVSSYFGRGIDSAQLFGCSGSLPTTPPASAAFALCTPGSINILAAAGGTALTTTGTVPVVVVSHGKSPVGAYSTQGTQISVAGAGADETENANGDATFVSNTLIDDRIVWIPATQLMTRMIASGRLP
;
A
#
# COMPACT_ATOMS: atom_id res chain seq x y z
N MET A 1 -85.41 15.59 -59.24
CA MET A 1 -85.25 14.61 -58.15
C MET A 1 -83.92 14.88 -57.46
N LYS A 2 -83.95 14.97 -56.13
CA LYS A 2 -82.82 15.34 -55.24
C LYS A 2 -81.82 14.19 -55.16
N ASN A 3 -80.51 14.46 -55.12
CA ASN A 3 -79.59 13.52 -54.46
C ASN A 3 -78.51 14.26 -53.67
N ARG A 4 -78.43 13.87 -52.40
CA ARG A 4 -77.84 14.60 -51.27
C ARG A 4 -76.49 13.95 -50.94
N LEU A 5 -75.39 14.68 -51.18
CA LEU A 5 -74.04 14.28 -50.78
C LEU A 5 -73.99 14.06 -49.25
N HIS A 6 -73.60 12.86 -48.82
CA HIS A 6 -73.16 12.60 -47.45
C HIS A 6 -71.65 12.40 -47.46
N ARG A 7 -70.90 13.39 -46.98
CA ARG A 7 -69.46 13.30 -46.78
C ARG A 7 -69.22 12.89 -45.33
N HIS A 8 -68.79 11.65 -45.10
CA HIS A 8 -68.28 11.23 -43.79
C HIS A 8 -66.90 11.85 -43.59
N SER A 9 -66.79 12.75 -42.60
CA SER A 9 -65.51 13.27 -42.13
C SER A 9 -65.03 12.37 -40.99
N ALA A 10 -64.05 11.49 -41.25
CA ALA A 10 -63.31 10.84 -40.17
C ALA A 10 -62.38 11.88 -39.53
N SER A 11 -62.61 12.19 -38.25
CA SER A 11 -61.75 13.08 -37.47
C SER A 11 -60.49 12.31 -37.06
N SER A 12 -59.43 12.48 -37.84
CA SER A 12 -58.09 12.10 -37.41
C SER A 12 -57.68 13.06 -36.29
N LYS A 13 -57.74 12.62 -35.04
CA LYS A 13 -57.09 13.32 -33.92
C LYS A 13 -55.58 13.15 -34.10
N GLY A 14 -54.98 14.01 -34.91
CA GLY A 14 -53.53 14.10 -35.02
C GLY A 14 -52.95 14.51 -33.68
N PHE A 15 -51.95 13.78 -33.20
CA PHE A 15 -51.14 14.18 -32.06
C PHE A 15 -50.67 15.62 -32.24
N THR A 16 -50.85 16.45 -31.21
CA THR A 16 -50.50 17.87 -31.34
C THR A 16 -48.97 17.98 -31.43
N LEU A 17 -48.49 18.87 -32.30
CA LEU A 17 -47.06 19.11 -32.49
C LEU A 17 -46.38 19.54 -31.16
N MET A 18 -47.16 20.20 -30.29
CA MET A 18 -46.76 20.62 -28.96
C MET A 18 -46.48 19.43 -28.03
N GLU A 19 -47.32 18.39 -28.07
CA GLU A 19 -47.19 17.20 -27.23
C GLU A 19 -45.92 16.41 -27.57
N LEU A 20 -45.62 16.28 -28.87
CA LEU A 20 -44.39 15.62 -29.31
C LEU A 20 -43.14 16.47 -28.97
N THR A 21 -43.22 17.81 -29.02
CA THR A 21 -42.11 18.67 -28.57
C THR A 21 -41.85 18.57 -27.07
N VAL A 22 -42.89 18.50 -26.23
CA VAL A 22 -42.72 18.36 -24.78
C VAL A 22 -42.09 17.01 -24.44
N VAL A 23 -42.50 15.93 -25.12
CA VAL A 23 -41.91 14.59 -24.95
C VAL A 23 -40.43 14.59 -25.35
N LEU A 24 -40.07 15.19 -26.50
CA LEU A 24 -38.68 15.29 -26.93
C LEU A 24 -37.83 16.13 -25.98
N VAL A 25 -38.37 17.23 -25.44
CA VAL A 25 -37.69 18.04 -24.43
C VAL A 25 -37.43 17.21 -23.18
N ILE A 26 -38.42 16.48 -22.67
CA ILE A 26 -38.26 15.59 -21.49
C ILE A 26 -37.21 14.51 -21.77
N ILE A 27 -37.26 13.83 -22.92
CA ILE A 27 -36.28 12.79 -23.28
C ILE A 27 -34.87 13.38 -23.39
N SER A 28 -34.71 14.56 -23.99
CA SER A 28 -33.41 15.23 -24.11
C SER A 28 -32.84 15.65 -22.76
N LEU A 29 -33.68 16.11 -21.82
CA LEU A 29 -33.28 16.40 -20.45
C LEU A 29 -32.91 15.13 -19.66
N LEU A 30 -33.65 14.03 -19.85
CA LEU A 30 -33.36 12.76 -19.21
C LEU A 30 -32.04 12.14 -19.72
N LEU A 31 -31.78 12.22 -21.03
CA LEU A 31 -30.52 11.76 -21.62
C LEU A 31 -29.34 12.68 -21.27
N GLY A 32 -29.57 13.99 -21.10
CA GLY A 32 -28.54 14.95 -20.72
C GLY A 32 -28.19 14.97 -19.23
N GLY A 33 -29.14 14.60 -18.35
CA GLY A 33 -28.98 14.66 -16.89
C GLY A 33 -28.23 13.49 -16.25
N LEU A 34 -27.98 12.39 -16.98
CA LEU A 34 -27.42 11.15 -16.45
C LEU A 34 -26.07 10.76 -17.09
N LEU A 35 -25.28 11.73 -17.56
CA LEU A 35 -23.94 11.48 -18.06
C LEU A 35 -22.92 11.69 -16.95
N VAL A 36 -22.96 10.85 -15.90
CA VAL A 36 -21.74 10.65 -15.09
C VAL A 36 -20.75 9.96 -16.02
N PRO A 37 -19.57 10.54 -16.27
CA PRO A 37 -18.63 9.94 -17.20
C PRO A 37 -18.17 8.58 -16.65
N LEU A 38 -18.17 7.55 -17.49
CA LEU A 38 -17.73 6.20 -17.11
C LEU A 38 -16.33 6.18 -16.46
N SER A 39 -15.51 7.20 -16.72
CA SER A 39 -14.19 7.37 -16.09
C SER A 39 -14.26 7.59 -14.59
N THR A 40 -15.19 8.40 -14.07
CA THR A 40 -15.27 8.66 -12.63
C THR A 40 -15.80 7.44 -11.88
N GLN A 41 -16.70 6.67 -12.50
CA GLN A 41 -17.16 5.40 -11.95
C GLN A 41 -15.99 4.40 -11.82
N ARG A 42 -15.13 4.30 -12.85
CA ARG A 42 -13.93 3.46 -12.79
C ARG A 42 -12.98 3.87 -11.68
N ASP A 43 -12.72 5.17 -11.52
CA ASP A 43 -11.83 5.68 -10.46
C ASP A 43 -12.36 5.34 -9.06
N ILE A 44 -13.68 5.44 -8.85
CA ILE A 44 -14.35 5.03 -7.60
C ILE A 44 -14.18 3.52 -7.37
N ASP A 45 -14.41 2.71 -8.38
CA ASP A 45 -14.33 1.26 -8.27
C ASP A 45 -12.89 0.79 -8.02
N TYR A 46 -11.91 1.45 -8.64
CA TYR A 46 -10.49 1.16 -8.46
C TYR A 46 -10.02 1.53 -7.05
N SER A 47 -10.45 2.70 -6.56
CA SER A 47 -10.15 3.10 -5.18
C SER A 47 -10.69 2.10 -4.16
N LYS A 48 -11.95 1.66 -4.33
CA LYS A 48 -12.56 0.64 -3.46
C LYS A 48 -11.85 -0.71 -3.56
N ALA A 49 -11.45 -1.11 -4.75
CA ALA A 49 -10.70 -2.35 -4.96
C ALA A 49 -9.34 -2.29 -4.27
N THR A 50 -8.64 -1.15 -4.35
CA THR A 50 -7.37 -0.92 -3.64
C THR A 50 -7.56 -0.91 -2.12
N ASP A 51 -8.58 -0.23 -1.59
CA ASP A 51 -8.86 -0.24 -0.15
C ASP A 51 -9.10 -1.68 0.36
N LYS A 52 -9.81 -2.49 -0.43
CA LYS A 52 -10.00 -3.91 -0.15
C LYS A 52 -8.67 -4.68 -0.18
N SER A 53 -7.84 -4.47 -1.21
CA SER A 53 -6.52 -5.10 -1.28
C SER A 53 -5.64 -4.73 -0.10
N LEU A 54 -5.62 -3.46 0.32
CA LEU A 54 -4.87 -2.99 1.49
C LEU A 54 -5.37 -3.65 2.79
N ALA A 55 -6.67 -3.86 2.94
CA ALA A 55 -7.23 -4.61 4.07
C ALA A 55 -6.80 -6.09 4.05
N ASP A 56 -6.84 -6.73 2.88
CA ASP A 56 -6.41 -8.13 2.71
C ASP A 56 -4.90 -8.27 2.97
N ILE A 57 -4.08 -7.32 2.50
CA ILE A 57 -2.63 -7.22 2.78
C ILE A 57 -2.37 -7.10 4.28
N ARG A 58 -3.10 -6.22 4.98
CA ARG A 58 -2.95 -6.01 6.42
C ARG A 58 -3.14 -7.32 7.19
N GLU A 59 -4.19 -8.07 6.91
CA GLU A 59 -4.45 -9.35 7.59
C GLU A 59 -3.43 -10.42 7.21
N ALA A 60 -2.97 -10.47 5.95
CA ALA A 60 -1.91 -11.37 5.52
C ALA A 60 -0.58 -11.10 6.24
N LEU A 61 -0.21 -9.84 6.44
CA LEU A 61 0.99 -9.45 7.20
C LEU A 61 0.89 -9.87 8.67
N ILE A 62 -0.27 -9.69 9.31
CA ILE A 62 -0.51 -10.15 10.68
C ILE A 62 -0.44 -11.68 10.75
N GLY A 63 -1.07 -12.39 9.81
CA GLY A 63 -1.04 -13.85 9.73
C GLY A 63 0.38 -14.39 9.54
N PHE A 64 1.17 -13.77 8.65
CA PHE A 64 2.57 -14.10 8.46
C PHE A 64 3.37 -13.91 9.75
N ALA A 65 3.16 -12.81 10.49
CA ALA A 65 3.83 -12.57 11.76
C ALA A 65 3.49 -13.62 12.82
N VAL A 66 2.23 -14.02 12.93
CA VAL A 66 1.78 -15.07 13.85
C VAL A 66 2.42 -16.43 13.53
N ILE A 67 2.66 -16.73 12.25
CA ILE A 67 3.27 -17.99 11.80
C ILE A 67 4.80 -17.96 11.92
N ASN A 68 5.43 -16.84 11.59
CA ASN A 68 6.88 -16.75 11.43
C ASN A 68 7.60 -16.02 12.56
N GLY A 69 6.86 -15.43 13.51
CA GLY A 69 7.45 -14.64 14.60
C GLY A 69 7.97 -13.26 14.18
N ARG A 70 7.80 -12.88 12.91
CA ARG A 70 8.34 -11.65 12.30
C ARG A 70 7.44 -11.20 11.15
N LEU A 71 7.48 -9.92 10.81
CA LEU A 71 6.96 -9.43 9.53
C LEU A 71 7.87 -9.87 8.38
N PRO A 72 7.33 -10.02 7.16
CA PRO A 72 8.13 -10.46 6.03
C PRO A 72 9.10 -9.36 5.59
N CYS A 73 10.17 -9.78 4.94
CA CYS A 73 11.07 -8.87 4.26
C CYS A 73 10.43 -8.22 3.04
N PRO A 74 10.71 -6.93 2.73
CA PRO A 74 10.36 -6.38 1.43
C PRO A 74 10.93 -7.25 0.32
N ALA A 75 10.17 -7.47 -0.74
CA ALA A 75 10.65 -8.11 -1.95
C ALA A 75 11.48 -7.12 -2.78
N ASP A 76 12.36 -7.65 -3.64
CA ASP A 76 13.14 -6.84 -4.55
C ASP A 76 12.22 -6.22 -5.62
N PRO A 77 12.12 -4.88 -5.68
CA PRO A 77 11.25 -4.23 -6.62
C PRO A 77 11.72 -4.35 -8.07
N THR A 78 13.00 -4.65 -8.31
CA THR A 78 13.61 -4.66 -9.66
C THR A 78 13.40 -5.99 -10.40
N ILE A 79 12.94 -7.03 -9.71
CA ILE A 79 12.68 -8.34 -10.33
C ILE A 79 11.35 -8.27 -11.10
N ALA A 80 11.42 -8.53 -12.41
CA ALA A 80 10.23 -8.57 -13.26
C ALA A 80 9.29 -9.73 -12.90
N SER A 81 7.99 -9.52 -13.10
CA SER A 81 6.95 -10.52 -12.84
C SER A 81 7.19 -11.79 -13.67
N GLY A 82 6.95 -12.95 -13.06
CA GLY A 82 7.19 -14.26 -13.67
C GLY A 82 8.66 -14.71 -13.71
N VAL A 83 9.60 -13.87 -13.23
CA VAL A 83 11.00 -14.28 -13.02
C VAL A 83 11.14 -14.95 -11.65
N SER A 84 12.10 -15.88 -11.51
CA SER A 84 12.42 -16.52 -10.23
C SER A 84 12.67 -15.48 -9.14
N HIS A 85 12.11 -15.70 -7.95
CA HIS A 85 12.18 -14.80 -6.80
C HIS A 85 11.35 -13.50 -6.92
N ALA A 86 10.57 -13.32 -7.98
CA ALA A 86 9.65 -12.18 -8.09
C ALA A 86 8.57 -12.24 -7.00
N GLY A 87 8.52 -11.22 -6.14
CA GLY A 87 7.53 -11.12 -5.07
C GLY A 87 7.80 -12.03 -3.88
N GLU A 88 8.93 -12.72 -3.85
CA GLU A 88 9.38 -13.46 -2.67
C GLU A 88 10.04 -12.51 -1.68
N GLU A 89 9.79 -12.71 -0.38
CA GLU A 89 10.47 -11.97 0.67
C GLU A 89 11.99 -12.14 0.52
N ALA A 90 12.74 -11.04 0.68
CA ALA A 90 14.18 -11.12 0.54
C ALA A 90 14.80 -11.95 1.68
N THR A 91 15.37 -13.12 1.34
CA THR A 91 16.04 -14.01 2.30
C THR A 91 17.55 -13.86 2.27
N THR A 92 18.22 -14.12 3.39
CA THR A 92 19.67 -14.02 3.49
C THR A 92 20.35 -15.19 2.76
N GLY A 93 21.00 -14.92 1.62
CA GLY A 93 21.77 -15.95 0.90
C GLY A 93 22.68 -15.37 -0.18
N SER A 94 23.99 -15.36 0.11
CA SER A 94 25.18 -15.21 -0.75
C SER A 94 24.95 -14.74 -2.21
N GLY A 95 25.27 -13.48 -2.51
CA GLY A 95 25.54 -13.06 -3.90
C GLY A 95 25.28 -11.59 -4.20
N THR A 96 24.03 -11.14 -4.10
CA THR A 96 23.59 -9.78 -4.48
C THR A 96 22.26 -9.41 -3.81
N THR A 97 22.00 -9.99 -2.64
CA THR A 97 20.66 -10.23 -2.10
C THR A 97 20.29 -9.18 -1.06
N LEU A 98 19.14 -8.51 -1.26
CA LEU A 98 18.51 -7.68 -0.23
C LEU A 98 18.37 -8.52 1.05
N SER A 99 18.83 -7.98 2.17
CA SER A 99 18.75 -8.62 3.48
C SER A 99 18.02 -7.66 4.41
N CYS A 100 16.89 -8.07 5.02
CA CYS A 100 16.37 -7.36 6.19
C CYS A 100 17.12 -7.73 7.47
N ASN A 101 18.10 -8.62 7.35
CA ASN A 101 18.86 -9.10 8.47
C ASN A 101 19.96 -8.10 8.79
N CYS A 102 19.63 -7.14 9.67
CA CYS A 102 20.59 -6.27 10.36
C CYS A 102 21.52 -7.11 11.24
N THR A 103 22.39 -7.93 10.65
CA THR A 103 23.39 -8.69 11.40
C THR A 103 24.62 -7.83 11.62
N SER A 104 25.02 -7.81 12.87
CA SER A 104 26.20 -7.16 13.37
C SER A 104 27.48 -7.74 12.78
N ALA A 105 28.09 -7.07 11.78
CA ALA A 105 29.53 -7.07 11.58
C ALA A 105 30.00 -5.94 10.65
N SER A 106 30.91 -5.13 11.18
CA SER A 106 31.78 -4.14 10.52
C SER A 106 31.19 -2.79 10.10
N SER A 107 31.87 -1.77 10.60
CA SER A 107 31.77 -0.35 10.38
C SER A 107 31.96 0.05 8.90
N ALA A 108 30.87 0.16 8.16
CA ALA A 108 30.84 0.94 6.93
C ALA A 108 29.52 1.72 6.87
N SER A 109 29.56 2.95 7.39
CA SER A 109 28.55 3.96 7.12
C SER A 109 28.61 4.32 5.64
N VAL A 110 27.78 3.71 4.81
CA VAL A 110 27.60 4.19 3.43
C VAL A 110 26.47 5.20 3.43
N SER A 111 26.83 6.47 3.61
CA SER A 111 25.98 7.60 3.25
C SER A 111 25.80 7.59 1.73
N GLY A 112 24.56 7.52 1.24
CA GLY A 112 24.24 7.63 -0.19
C GLY A 112 23.83 6.34 -0.92
N VAL A 113 23.45 5.26 -0.22
CA VAL A 113 22.83 4.09 -0.88
C VAL A 113 21.33 4.30 -0.96
N ALA A 114 20.78 4.35 -2.18
CA ALA A 114 19.35 4.44 -2.41
C ALA A 114 18.65 3.22 -1.81
N LYS A 115 17.66 3.45 -0.96
CA LYS A 115 16.83 2.42 -0.31
C LYS A 115 15.93 1.63 -1.27
N TYR A 116 15.96 2.01 -2.54
CA TYR A 116 15.08 1.54 -3.59
C TYR A 116 15.94 1.19 -4.82
N GLY A 117 16.07 -0.11 -5.11
CA GLY A 117 16.42 -0.60 -6.44
C GLY A 117 17.74 -0.14 -7.07
N ALA A 118 18.85 -0.13 -6.33
CA ALA A 118 20.17 -0.22 -6.94
C ALA A 118 20.73 -1.64 -6.75
N ALA A 119 21.08 -2.31 -7.85
CA ALA A 119 21.89 -3.52 -7.82
C ALA A 119 23.14 -3.26 -6.95
N GLY A 120 23.18 -3.89 -5.76
CA GLY A 120 24.21 -3.65 -4.75
C GLY A 120 23.70 -3.17 -3.38
N ALA A 121 22.53 -3.64 -2.92
CA ALA A 121 21.97 -3.26 -1.62
C ALA A 121 22.93 -3.57 -0.45
N ALA A 122 23.25 -2.51 0.30
CA ALA A 122 24.27 -2.51 1.35
C ALA A 122 23.83 -3.20 2.64
N ALA A 123 24.83 -3.77 3.32
CA ALA A 123 24.76 -4.43 4.61
C ALA A 123 24.23 -3.53 5.73
N CYS A 124 23.00 -3.76 6.16
CA CYS A 124 22.64 -4.07 7.55
C CYS A 124 23.67 -3.71 8.66
N LYS A 125 23.45 -2.56 9.30
CA LYS A 125 24.33 -1.90 10.28
C LYS A 125 24.35 -2.60 11.65
N ALA A 126 25.55 -2.86 12.16
CA ALA A 126 25.85 -3.51 13.45
C ALA A 126 25.58 -2.69 14.73
N THR A 127 25.09 -1.47 14.58
CA THR A 127 24.57 -0.63 15.67
C THR A 127 23.26 -0.07 15.19
N VAL A 128 22.25 -0.94 15.14
CA VAL A 128 20.87 -0.55 14.88
C VAL A 128 20.41 0.36 16.01
N ALA A 129 20.50 1.67 15.77
CA ALA A 129 19.61 2.59 16.43
C ALA A 129 18.18 2.11 16.12
N SER A 130 17.30 2.20 17.10
CA SER A 130 15.90 1.74 17.07
C SER A 130 14.99 2.44 16.06
N THR A 131 15.57 3.13 15.08
CA THR A 131 14.93 4.03 14.13
C THR A 131 15.06 3.58 12.68
N ASP A 132 15.78 2.48 12.40
CA ASP A 132 16.03 2.05 11.03
C ASP A 132 14.87 1.18 10.50
N SER A 133 14.39 1.47 9.30
CA SER A 133 13.44 0.68 8.52
C SER A 133 14.02 0.31 7.16
N VAL A 134 13.46 -0.73 6.54
CA VAL A 134 13.85 -1.24 5.23
C VAL A 134 12.63 -1.19 4.31
N GLY A 135 12.84 -0.66 3.10
CA GLY A 135 11.83 -0.46 2.08
C GLY A 135 12.03 -1.34 0.84
N GLY A 136 10.94 -1.56 0.12
CA GLY A 136 10.91 -2.27 -1.15
C GLY A 136 9.48 -2.38 -1.66
N VAL A 137 9.15 -3.49 -2.33
CA VAL A 137 7.77 -3.82 -2.68
C VAL A 137 7.23 -4.91 -1.76
N LEU A 138 5.91 -4.94 -1.61
CA LEU A 138 5.23 -5.97 -0.84
C LEU A 138 5.61 -7.36 -1.37
N PRO A 139 5.99 -8.34 -0.53
CA PRO A 139 6.31 -9.69 -0.98
C PRO A 139 5.03 -10.49 -1.29
N TRP A 140 4.37 -10.14 -2.40
CA TRP A 140 3.06 -10.68 -2.79
C TRP A 140 3.07 -12.20 -2.99
N ALA A 141 4.16 -12.77 -3.53
CA ALA A 141 4.26 -14.21 -3.77
C ALA A 141 4.40 -14.97 -2.44
N THR A 142 5.19 -14.44 -1.49
CA THR A 142 5.31 -15.01 -0.14
C THR A 142 4.00 -14.92 0.64
N LEU A 143 3.25 -13.83 0.48
CA LEU A 143 1.99 -13.60 1.19
C LEU A 143 0.77 -14.24 0.50
N GLY A 144 0.91 -14.76 -0.72
CA GLY A 144 -0.20 -15.31 -1.50
C GLY A 144 -1.22 -14.25 -1.93
N LEU A 145 -0.74 -13.04 -2.24
CA LEU A 145 -1.55 -11.87 -2.60
C LEU A 145 -1.39 -11.50 -4.08
N LEU A 146 -2.25 -10.59 -4.55
CA LEU A 146 -2.10 -9.99 -5.87
C LEU A 146 -0.85 -9.09 -5.91
N GLU A 147 -0.15 -9.09 -7.04
CA GLU A 147 1.08 -8.32 -7.25
C GLU A 147 0.84 -6.80 -7.26
N THR A 148 -0.29 -6.38 -7.84
CA THR A 148 -0.56 -4.95 -8.12
C THR A 148 -1.83 -4.47 -7.47
N ASP A 149 -1.92 -3.16 -7.29
CA ASP A 149 -3.16 -2.44 -7.02
C ASP A 149 -4.09 -2.42 -8.25
N ALA A 150 -5.23 -1.74 -8.13
CA ALA A 150 -6.22 -1.66 -9.20
C ALA A 150 -5.74 -0.86 -10.42
N TRP A 151 -4.69 -0.04 -10.28
CA TRP A 151 -4.10 0.76 -11.35
C TRP A 151 -2.94 0.04 -12.05
N GLY A 152 -2.53 -1.13 -11.55
CA GLY A 152 -1.54 -2.00 -12.18
C GLY A 152 -0.10 -1.78 -11.69
N TYR A 153 0.07 -1.09 -10.55
CA TYR A 153 1.37 -0.86 -9.95
C TYR A 153 1.55 -1.66 -8.66
N ARG A 154 2.79 -2.03 -8.35
CA ARG A 154 3.11 -2.77 -7.12
C ARG A 154 2.94 -1.89 -5.90
N PHE A 155 2.46 -2.49 -4.81
CA PHE A 155 2.44 -1.85 -3.50
C PHE A 155 3.88 -1.69 -2.99
N THR A 156 4.26 -0.48 -2.57
CA THR A 156 5.50 -0.28 -1.83
C THR A 156 5.28 -0.62 -0.36
N TYR A 157 6.33 -1.13 0.27
CA TYR A 157 6.28 -1.77 1.57
C TYR A 157 7.51 -1.36 2.38
N GLU A 158 7.27 -0.84 3.58
CA GLU A 158 8.32 -0.43 4.51
C GLU A 158 8.09 -1.13 5.86
N VAL A 159 9.15 -1.73 6.40
CA VAL A 159 9.12 -2.43 7.69
C VAL A 159 10.24 -1.99 8.60
N SER A 160 9.94 -1.79 9.88
CA SER A 160 10.93 -1.52 10.91
C SER A 160 11.87 -2.72 11.10
N SER A 161 13.17 -2.46 11.21
CA SER A 161 14.21 -3.50 11.14
C SER A 161 14.14 -4.55 12.27
N TYR A 162 13.59 -4.22 13.43
CA TYR A 162 13.36 -5.20 14.50
C TYR A 162 12.20 -6.16 14.21
N PHE A 163 11.22 -5.73 13.42
CA PHE A 163 10.06 -6.54 13.11
C PHE A 163 10.27 -7.45 11.90
N GLY A 164 11.13 -7.09 10.94
CA GLY A 164 11.39 -7.86 9.72
C GLY A 164 12.57 -8.85 9.78
N ARG A 165 13.38 -8.82 10.84
CA ARG A 165 14.57 -9.68 10.97
C ARG A 165 14.23 -11.13 11.33
N GLY A 166 15.20 -12.02 11.14
CA GLY A 166 15.12 -13.39 11.65
C GLY A 166 15.04 -13.46 13.19
N ILE A 167 14.50 -14.56 13.71
CA ILE A 167 14.44 -14.80 15.16
C ILE A 167 15.86 -15.14 15.65
N ASP A 168 16.44 -14.28 16.48
CA ASP A 168 17.72 -14.49 17.16
C ASP A 168 17.55 -14.26 18.67
N SER A 169 17.89 -15.26 19.46
CA SER A 169 17.82 -15.25 20.92
C SER A 169 18.86 -14.34 21.61
N ALA A 170 19.84 -13.82 20.86
CA ALA A 170 20.96 -13.07 21.42
C ALA A 170 20.82 -11.53 21.39
N GLN A 171 19.69 -10.99 20.91
CA GLN A 171 19.60 -9.57 20.54
C GLN A 171 18.82 -8.68 21.53
N LEU A 172 19.25 -7.42 21.59
CA LEU A 172 18.49 -6.31 22.16
C LEU A 172 17.31 -6.04 21.22
N PHE A 173 16.07 -6.37 21.64
CA PHE A 173 14.83 -6.17 20.87
C PHE A 173 14.45 -4.69 20.63
N GLY A 174 15.43 -3.78 20.56
CA GLY A 174 15.22 -2.34 20.44
C GLY A 174 14.65 -1.67 21.70
N CYS A 175 14.54 -2.41 22.81
CA CYS A 175 13.92 -1.90 24.03
C CYS A 175 14.86 -0.93 24.76
N SER A 176 14.35 0.26 25.07
CA SER A 176 15.06 1.27 25.86
C SER A 176 15.12 0.83 27.33
N GLY A 177 16.19 0.15 27.75
CA GLY A 177 16.40 -0.23 29.14
C GLY A 177 16.91 -1.66 29.32
N SER A 178 16.43 -2.32 30.38
CA SER A 178 16.74 -3.73 30.65
C SER A 178 16.05 -4.64 29.64
N LEU A 179 16.81 -5.60 29.11
CA LEU A 179 16.29 -6.70 28.30
C LEU A 179 15.08 -7.36 28.97
N PRO A 180 14.11 -7.88 28.19
CA PRO A 180 13.05 -8.72 28.75
C PRO A 180 13.69 -9.85 29.57
N THR A 181 13.24 -10.03 30.81
CA THR A 181 13.73 -11.11 31.69
C THR A 181 13.42 -12.50 31.12
N THR A 182 12.40 -12.59 30.27
CA THR A 182 12.06 -13.74 29.43
C THR A 182 11.97 -13.29 27.97
N PRO A 183 13.08 -13.37 27.21
CA PRO A 183 13.07 -13.00 25.79
C PRO A 183 12.15 -13.94 25.01
N PRO A 184 11.36 -13.43 24.04
CA PRO A 184 10.52 -14.29 23.22
C PRO A 184 11.38 -15.25 22.40
N ALA A 185 11.18 -16.56 22.61
CA ALA A 185 11.91 -17.59 21.86
C ALA A 185 11.35 -17.81 20.44
N SER A 186 10.15 -17.29 20.16
CA SER A 186 9.39 -17.55 18.94
C SER A 186 9.03 -16.28 18.16
N ALA A 187 9.65 -15.14 18.50
CA ALA A 187 9.44 -13.87 17.81
C ALA A 187 10.75 -13.06 17.72
N ALA A 188 10.87 -12.28 16.65
CA ALA A 188 12.02 -11.42 16.38
C ALA A 188 12.00 -10.09 17.16
N PHE A 189 10.87 -9.77 17.79
CA PHE A 189 10.60 -8.56 18.54
C PHE A 189 9.91 -8.89 19.86
N ALA A 190 9.91 -7.95 20.80
CA ALA A 190 9.27 -8.04 22.12
C ALA A 190 8.21 -6.94 22.29
N LEU A 191 7.45 -6.98 23.39
CA LEU A 191 6.40 -5.99 23.67
C LEU A 191 6.92 -4.54 23.79
N CYS A 192 8.19 -4.39 24.15
CA CYS A 192 8.88 -3.10 24.25
C CYS A 192 9.57 -2.65 22.96
N THR A 193 9.50 -3.44 21.88
CA THR A 193 10.15 -3.08 20.61
C THR A 193 9.45 -1.88 19.97
N PRO A 194 10.17 -0.78 19.72
CA PRO A 194 9.61 0.38 19.06
C PRO A 194 9.47 0.14 17.55
N GLY A 195 8.37 0.61 16.98
CA GLY A 195 8.26 0.87 15.55
C GLY A 195 9.03 2.13 15.16
N SER A 196 9.47 2.24 13.91
CA SER A 196 10.29 3.35 13.42
C SER A 196 9.59 4.24 12.40
N ILE A 197 8.39 3.87 11.96
CA ILE A 197 7.65 4.59 10.91
C ILE A 197 6.78 5.69 11.52
N ASN A 198 6.71 6.83 10.84
CA ASN A 198 5.87 7.97 11.20
C ASN A 198 4.82 8.22 10.12
N ILE A 199 3.57 8.43 10.52
CA ILE A 199 2.49 8.81 9.61
C ILE A 199 2.06 10.24 9.91
N LEU A 200 2.06 11.09 8.90
CA LEU A 200 1.71 12.51 8.97
C LEU A 200 0.43 12.81 8.16
N ALA A 201 -0.20 13.95 8.45
CA ALA A 201 -1.36 14.44 7.71
C ALA A 201 -0.97 15.11 6.37
N ALA A 202 0.28 15.58 6.25
CA ALA A 202 0.87 16.20 5.06
C ALA A 202 2.40 16.17 5.22
N ALA A 203 3.15 16.39 4.15
CA ALA A 203 4.61 16.44 4.19
C ALA A 203 5.08 17.55 5.17
N GLY A 204 5.86 17.18 6.18
CA GLY A 204 6.26 18.08 7.28
C GLY A 204 5.12 18.55 8.18
N GLY A 205 3.93 17.95 8.07
CA GLY A 205 2.71 18.29 8.80
C GLY A 205 2.59 17.61 10.17
N THR A 206 1.39 17.65 10.74
CA THR A 206 1.09 17.05 12.05
C THR A 206 1.13 15.52 11.98
N ALA A 207 1.75 14.91 13.00
CA ALA A 207 1.77 13.45 13.15
C ALA A 207 0.37 12.91 13.47
N LEU A 208 -0.06 11.89 12.70
CA LEU A 208 -1.27 11.12 12.93
C LEU A 208 -1.04 9.94 13.89
N THR A 209 0.22 9.54 14.06
CA THR A 209 0.63 8.43 14.95
C THR A 209 1.66 8.90 15.95
N THR A 210 1.62 8.34 17.16
CA THR A 210 2.70 8.53 18.14
C THR A 210 3.99 7.89 17.63
N THR A 211 5.12 8.60 17.71
CA THR A 211 6.44 8.06 17.38
C THR A 211 6.70 6.77 18.14
N GLY A 212 7.31 5.77 17.51
CA GLY A 212 7.58 4.48 18.16
C GLY A 212 6.50 3.43 17.98
N THR A 213 5.36 3.74 17.32
CA THR A 213 4.18 2.86 17.36
C THR A 213 3.85 2.16 16.04
N VAL A 214 4.50 2.51 14.93
CA VAL A 214 4.22 1.91 13.62
C VAL A 214 5.39 1.04 13.16
N PRO A 215 5.25 -0.30 13.18
CA PRO A 215 6.25 -1.23 12.67
C PRO A 215 6.23 -1.43 11.16
N VAL A 216 5.12 -1.14 10.49
CA VAL A 216 4.97 -1.42 9.05
C VAL A 216 3.92 -0.53 8.41
N VAL A 217 4.19 -0.12 7.17
CA VAL A 217 3.27 0.59 6.29
C VAL A 217 3.34 -0.01 4.88
N VAL A 218 2.20 0.02 4.20
CA VAL A 218 2.05 -0.37 2.80
C VAL A 218 1.38 0.78 2.08
N VAL A 219 1.88 1.12 0.89
CA VAL A 219 1.39 2.22 0.06
C VAL A 219 0.96 1.69 -1.29
N SER A 220 -0.25 2.05 -1.72
CA SER A 220 -0.63 2.09 -3.14
C SER A 220 -0.51 3.53 -3.59
N HIS A 221 0.17 3.73 -4.71
CA HIS A 221 0.43 5.05 -5.29
C HIS A 221 -0.72 5.54 -6.20
N GLY A 222 -1.84 4.82 -6.24
CA GLY A 222 -3.03 5.31 -6.92
C GLY A 222 -2.92 5.45 -8.44
N LYS A 223 -3.66 6.43 -8.96
CA LYS A 223 -3.78 6.80 -10.37
C LYS A 223 -2.56 7.57 -10.88
N SER A 224 -1.88 8.29 -10.01
CA SER A 224 -0.63 9.03 -10.19
C SER A 224 0.49 8.24 -9.53
N PRO A 225 1.05 7.22 -10.20
CA PRO A 225 1.86 6.17 -9.58
C PRO A 225 3.30 6.62 -9.25
N VAL A 226 3.46 7.84 -8.76
CA VAL A 226 4.73 8.48 -8.39
C VAL A 226 5.47 7.59 -7.39
N GLY A 227 6.69 7.16 -7.71
CA GLY A 227 7.49 6.29 -6.83
C GLY A 227 7.14 4.81 -6.86
N ALA A 228 6.01 4.44 -7.48
CA ALA A 228 5.58 3.05 -7.60
C ALA A 228 6.50 2.24 -8.52
N TYR A 229 6.39 0.92 -8.45
CA TYR A 229 7.08 0.01 -9.35
C TYR A 229 6.12 -0.65 -10.33
N SER A 230 6.52 -0.69 -11.60
CA SER A 230 5.83 -1.52 -12.60
C SER A 230 6.11 -3.01 -12.36
N THR A 231 5.32 -3.88 -12.98
CA THR A 231 5.55 -5.33 -12.97
C THR A 231 6.85 -5.74 -13.67
N GLN A 232 7.51 -4.83 -14.39
CA GLN A 232 8.84 -5.03 -14.98
C GLN A 232 9.99 -4.54 -14.08
N GLY A 233 9.66 -4.13 -12.86
CA GLY A 233 10.62 -3.66 -11.87
C GLY A 233 11.25 -2.30 -12.15
N THR A 234 10.60 -1.49 -12.98
CA THR A 234 10.99 -0.10 -13.23
C THR A 234 10.25 0.83 -12.28
N GLN A 235 10.99 1.67 -11.56
CA GLN A 235 10.39 2.71 -10.71
C GLN A 235 9.85 3.86 -11.55
N ILE A 236 8.65 4.33 -11.20
CA ILE A 236 8.09 5.55 -11.77
C ILE A 236 8.74 6.76 -11.11
N SER A 237 9.19 7.71 -11.92
CA SER A 237 9.91 8.89 -11.46
C SER A 237 9.09 9.73 -10.50
N VAL A 238 9.74 10.24 -9.46
CA VAL A 238 9.17 11.24 -8.52
C VAL A 238 9.30 12.68 -9.01
N ALA A 239 9.87 12.89 -10.20
CA ALA A 239 10.12 14.23 -10.72
C ALA A 239 8.82 14.98 -11.02
N GLY A 240 8.63 16.13 -10.38
CA GLY A 240 7.47 17.00 -10.57
C GLY A 240 6.22 16.60 -9.79
N ALA A 241 6.32 15.60 -8.92
CA ALA A 241 5.25 15.22 -8.01
C ALA A 241 5.02 16.27 -6.90
N GLY A 242 3.82 16.24 -6.31
CA GLY A 242 3.53 17.05 -5.12
C GLY A 242 4.41 16.66 -3.93
N ALA A 243 4.50 17.53 -2.93
CA ALA A 243 5.29 17.25 -1.72
C ALA A 243 4.80 15.99 -0.99
N ASP A 244 3.48 15.80 -0.90
CA ASP A 244 2.88 14.64 -0.23
C ASP A 244 3.12 13.32 -1.00
N GLU A 245 3.00 13.32 -2.33
CA GLU A 245 3.32 12.15 -3.17
C GLU A 245 4.82 11.83 -3.14
N THR A 246 5.66 12.87 -3.09
CA THR A 246 7.12 12.71 -2.94
C THR A 246 7.46 12.09 -1.59
N GLU A 247 6.79 12.52 -0.52
CA GLU A 247 7.01 11.97 0.82
C GLU A 247 6.74 10.46 0.86
N ASN A 248 5.66 10.01 0.22
CA ASN A 248 5.35 8.57 0.12
C ASN A 248 6.31 7.77 -0.79
N ALA A 249 7.26 8.43 -1.47
CA ALA A 249 8.15 7.84 -2.47
C ALA A 249 9.65 8.10 -2.24
N ASN A 250 10.02 8.91 -1.24
CA ASN A 250 11.39 9.41 -1.04
C ASN A 250 12.33 8.37 -0.38
N GLY A 251 11.77 7.30 0.18
CA GLY A 251 12.50 6.22 0.81
C GLY A 251 12.81 6.41 2.28
N ASP A 252 12.39 7.47 2.93
CA ASP A 252 12.53 7.55 4.39
C ASP A 252 11.40 6.79 5.14
N ALA A 253 11.38 6.90 6.46
CA ALA A 253 10.41 6.20 7.32
C ALA A 253 9.16 7.05 7.63
N THR A 254 8.91 8.08 6.83
CA THR A 254 7.83 9.06 7.03
C THR A 254 6.89 9.01 5.84
N PHE A 255 5.60 8.91 6.13
CA PHE A 255 4.56 8.75 5.12
C PHE A 255 3.39 9.68 5.42
N VAL A 256 2.66 10.03 4.38
CA VAL A 256 1.51 10.93 4.44
C VAL A 256 0.23 10.19 4.11
N SER A 257 -0.78 10.39 4.96
CA SER A 257 -2.14 9.91 4.74
C SER A 257 -3.12 11.08 4.76
N ASN A 258 -3.63 11.46 3.60
CA ASN A 258 -4.71 12.44 3.49
C ASN A 258 -5.62 12.15 2.28
N THR A 259 -6.68 12.95 2.12
CA THR A 259 -7.68 12.78 1.05
C THR A 259 -7.40 13.62 -0.19
N LEU A 260 -6.30 14.39 -0.20
CA LEU A 260 -5.96 15.31 -1.29
C LEU A 260 -5.12 14.60 -2.36
N ILE A 261 -4.39 13.55 -1.97
CA ILE A 261 -3.66 12.66 -2.87
C ILE A 261 -4.45 11.38 -3.12
N ASP A 262 -4.14 10.72 -4.22
CA ASP A 262 -4.70 9.43 -4.61
C ASP A 262 -3.91 8.24 -4.05
N ASP A 263 -2.74 8.48 -3.47
CA ASP A 263 -2.07 7.49 -2.63
C ASP A 263 -3.00 7.01 -1.52
N ARG A 264 -2.97 5.70 -1.28
CA ARG A 264 -3.68 5.03 -0.19
C ARG A 264 -2.69 4.23 0.60
N ILE A 265 -2.62 4.49 1.89
CA ILE A 265 -1.71 3.78 2.78
C ILE A 265 -2.48 3.00 3.84
N VAL A 266 -1.93 1.87 4.25
CA VAL A 266 -2.37 1.13 5.43
C VAL A 266 -1.16 0.82 6.29
N TRP A 267 -1.31 1.00 7.60
CA TRP A 267 -0.28 0.62 8.56
C TRP A 267 -0.87 -0.25 9.67
N ILE A 268 -0.03 -1.06 10.29
CA ILE A 268 -0.40 -1.89 11.43
C ILE A 268 0.21 -1.27 12.68
N PRO A 269 -0.59 -0.75 13.63
CA PRO A 269 -0.05 -0.30 14.91
C PRO A 269 0.58 -1.46 15.70
N ALA A 270 1.70 -1.18 16.36
CA ALA A 270 2.45 -2.15 17.16
C ALA A 270 1.55 -2.89 18.17
N THR A 271 0.64 -2.16 18.83
CA THR A 271 -0.29 -2.73 19.82
C THR A 271 -1.22 -3.78 19.21
N GLN A 272 -1.69 -3.57 17.98
CA GLN A 272 -2.55 -4.55 17.30
C GLN A 272 -1.77 -5.80 16.91
N LEU A 273 -0.56 -5.62 16.36
CA LEU A 273 0.33 -6.73 16.02
C LEU A 273 0.68 -7.55 17.27
N MET A 274 1.12 -6.88 18.34
CA MET A 274 1.49 -7.50 19.61
C MET A 274 0.33 -8.27 20.24
N THR A 275 -0.90 -7.72 20.22
CA THR A 275 -2.08 -8.42 20.75
C THR A 275 -2.34 -9.74 20.02
N ARG A 276 -2.19 -9.76 18.68
CA ARG A 276 -2.34 -10.99 17.87
C ARG A 276 -1.20 -11.98 18.12
N MET A 277 0.01 -11.49 18.38
CA MET A 277 1.17 -12.31 18.71
C MET A 277 1.09 -12.94 20.12
N ILE A 278 0.60 -12.21 21.11
CA ILE A 278 0.34 -12.74 22.46
C ILE A 278 -0.75 -13.83 22.39
N ALA A 279 -1.85 -13.56 21.68
CA ALA A 279 -2.95 -14.51 21.53
C ALA A 279 -2.55 -15.84 20.87
N SER A 280 -1.46 -15.84 20.10
CA SER A 280 -0.90 -17.04 19.45
C SER A 280 0.28 -17.66 20.22
N GLY A 281 0.60 -17.16 21.42
CA GLY A 281 1.71 -17.66 22.24
C GLY A 281 3.09 -17.36 21.68
N ARG A 282 3.20 -16.44 20.71
CA ARG A 282 4.49 -16.01 20.13
C ARG A 282 5.23 -15.02 21.01
N LEU A 283 4.47 -14.22 21.75
CA LEU A 283 4.98 -13.32 22.78
C LEU A 283 4.47 -13.77 24.16
N PRO A 284 5.28 -13.59 25.22
CA PRO A 284 4.85 -13.84 26.59
C PRO A 284 3.79 -12.86 27.09
#